data_AF-A0A8E2J948-F1
#
_entry.id   AF-A0A8E2J948-F1
#
_cell.length_a   1.000
_cell.length_b   1.000
_cell.length_c   1.000
_cell.angle_alpha   90.00
_cell.angle_beta   90.00
_cell.angle_gamma   90.00
#
_symmetry.space_group_name_H-M   'P 1'
#
loop_
_entity.id
_entity.type
_entity.pdbx_description
1 polymer ?
#
loop_
_entity_poly.entity_id
_entity_poly.type
_entity_poly.pdbx_seq_one_letter_code
_entity_poly.pdbx_strand_id
1 'polypeptide(L)'
;MPLLYVENEKTFRRLQEEIMKTTDDQSLFAWADPDLQQNQLTGLLARQPKSFANLKNIHSMGIWGKGNVFGMTNRGIRVKFYIIPTGEDSRNFVASLDCSI
;
A
#
# COMPACT_ATOMS: atom_id res chain seq x y z
N MET A 1 11.50 5.05 19.51
CA MET A 1 12.85 4.69 18.99
C MET A 1 13.50 5.94 18.40
N PRO A 2 14.85 6.11 18.45
CA PRO A 2 15.49 7.37 18.08
C PRO A 2 15.31 7.66 16.58
N LEU A 3 14.64 8.76 16.29
CA LEU A 3 14.26 9.24 14.97
C LEU A 3 15.46 9.90 14.26
N LEU A 4 16.43 9.12 13.80
CA LEU A 4 17.38 9.62 12.80
C LEU A 4 16.73 9.44 11.42
N TYR A 5 15.91 10.42 11.04
CA TYR A 5 15.35 10.58 9.69
C TYR A 5 16.49 10.95 8.73
N VAL A 6 17.22 9.94 8.27
CA VAL A 6 17.94 10.06 7.00
C VAL A 6 16.96 9.59 5.92
N GLU A 7 16.63 10.49 4.99
CA GLU A 7 15.78 10.21 3.82
C GLU A 7 16.43 9.13 2.96
N ASN A 8 16.06 7.89 3.22
CA ASN A 8 16.42 6.75 2.39
C ASN A 8 15.20 5.83 2.26
N GLU A 9 15.17 5.02 1.20
CA GLU A 9 14.07 4.10 0.92
C GLU A 9 13.82 3.11 2.08
N LYS A 10 14.85 2.76 2.86
CA LYS A 10 14.73 1.85 4.01
C LYS A 10 14.03 2.52 5.19
N THR A 11 14.26 3.81 5.44
CA THR A 11 13.60 4.60 6.48
C THR A 11 12.12 4.75 6.15
N PHE A 12 11.80 5.05 4.89
CA PHE A 12 10.41 5.18 4.47
C PHE A 12 9.65 3.84 4.49
N ARG A 13 10.32 2.75 4.11
CA ARG A 13 9.76 1.40 4.28
C ARG A 13 9.45 1.10 5.74
N ARG A 14 10.35 1.41 6.67
CA ARG A 14 10.10 1.23 8.12
C ARG A 14 8.90 2.03 8.60
N LEU A 15 8.71 3.25 8.11
CA LEU A 15 7.53 4.05 8.43
C LEU A 15 6.24 3.34 7.98
N GLN A 16 6.20 2.86 6.74
CA GLN A 16 5.06 2.08 6.23
C GLN A 16 4.82 0.82 7.08
N GLU A 17 5.87 0.11 7.49
CA GLU A 17 5.76 -1.06 8.38
C GLU A 17 5.21 -0.72 9.77
N GLU A 18 5.58 0.42 10.38
CA GLU A 18 5.02 0.87 11.66
C GLU A 18 3.56 1.30 11.53
N ILE A 19 3.17 1.94 10.41
CA ILE A 19 1.77 2.24 10.09
C ILE A 19 0.97 0.92 9.99
N MET A 20 1.53 -0.09 9.32
CA MET A 20 0.89 -1.41 9.19
C MET A 20 0.71 -2.16 10.51
N LYS A 21 1.50 -1.85 11.55
CA LYS A 21 1.36 -2.45 12.89
C LYS A 21 0.27 -1.79 13.72
N THR A 22 -0.02 -0.51 13.44
CA THR A 22 -0.87 0.33 14.28
C THR A 22 -2.24 0.59 13.67
N THR A 23 -2.37 0.42 12.35
CA THR A 23 -3.58 0.70 11.58
C THR A 23 -3.87 -0.43 10.60
N ASP A 24 -5.14 -0.71 10.30
CA ASP A 24 -5.58 -1.59 9.21
C ASP A 24 -6.08 -0.72 8.04
N ASP A 25 -5.22 0.18 7.57
CA ASP A 25 -5.57 1.14 6.53
C ASP A 25 -4.94 0.76 5.18
N GLN A 26 -5.81 0.38 4.22
CA GLN A 26 -5.40 0.04 2.86
C GLN A 26 -5.04 1.25 1.99
N SER A 27 -5.30 2.48 2.45
CA SER A 27 -4.85 3.71 1.77
C SER A 27 -3.33 3.75 1.60
N LEU A 28 -2.59 3.01 2.43
CA LEU A 28 -1.14 2.84 2.33
C LEU A 28 -0.67 2.26 0.99
N PHE A 29 -1.53 1.52 0.29
CA PHE A 29 -1.23 0.95 -1.04
C PHE A 29 -1.73 1.81 -2.19
N ALA A 30 -2.50 2.86 -1.91
CA ALA A 30 -3.05 3.77 -2.91
C ALA A 30 -2.01 4.83 -3.29
N TRP A 31 -0.86 4.41 -3.83
CA TRP A 31 0.22 5.31 -4.26
C TRP A 31 0.48 5.23 -5.77
N ALA A 32 1.05 6.29 -6.34
CA ALA A 32 1.47 6.33 -7.73
C ALA A 32 2.84 6.99 -7.84
N ASP A 33 3.81 6.27 -8.40
CA ASP A 33 5.16 6.79 -8.58
C ASP A 33 5.29 7.38 -10.00
N PRO A 34 5.49 8.70 -10.14
CA PRO A 34 5.58 9.36 -11.44
C PRO A 34 6.79 8.92 -12.26
N ASP A 35 7.80 8.31 -11.62
CA ASP A 35 9.01 7.86 -12.30
C ASP A 35 8.89 6.44 -12.88
N LEU A 36 7.78 5.74 -12.63
CA LEU A 36 7.56 4.38 -13.13
C LEU A 36 6.98 4.38 -14.54
N GLN A 37 7.53 3.52 -15.40
CA GLN A 37 6.94 3.27 -16.71
C GLN A 37 5.66 2.42 -16.60
N GLN A 38 4.73 2.66 -17.52
CA GLN A 38 3.53 1.83 -17.69
C GLN A 38 3.98 0.37 -17.93
N ASN A 39 3.63 -0.54 -17.03
CA ASN A 39 4.03 -1.96 -16.95
C ASN A 39 5.31 -2.31 -16.17
N GLN A 40 5.95 -1.35 -15.49
CA GLN A 40 7.03 -1.70 -14.58
C GLN A 40 6.47 -2.36 -13.31
N LEU A 41 6.85 -3.62 -13.07
CA LEU A 41 6.47 -4.33 -11.85
C LEU A 41 7.19 -3.73 -10.64
N THR A 42 6.41 -3.41 -9.61
CA THR A 42 6.90 -2.91 -8.32
C THR A 42 6.38 -3.75 -7.17
N GLY A 43 6.98 -3.57 -5.99
CA GLY A 43 6.43 -4.12 -4.77
C GLY A 43 5.18 -3.35 -4.34
N LEU A 44 4.43 -3.90 -3.38
CA LEU A 44 3.19 -3.31 -2.88
C LEU A 44 3.39 -2.00 -2.10
N LEU A 45 4.56 -1.81 -1.49
CA LEU A 45 4.91 -0.60 -0.73
C LEU A 45 5.63 0.43 -1.60
N ALA A 46 5.32 1.70 -1.36
CA ALA A 46 5.94 2.81 -2.05
C ALA A 46 7.44 2.91 -1.71
N ARG A 47 8.25 3.30 -2.69
CA ARG A 47 9.70 3.46 -2.49
C ARG A 47 10.04 4.81 -1.84
N GLN A 48 9.25 5.83 -2.14
CA GLN A 48 9.54 7.21 -1.75
C GLN A 48 8.26 7.93 -1.28
N PRO A 49 8.35 8.89 -0.34
CA PRO A 49 7.20 9.67 0.11
C PRO A 49 6.50 10.44 -1.01
N LYS A 50 7.26 10.88 -2.03
CA LYS A 50 6.73 11.64 -3.17
C LYS A 50 5.69 10.86 -3.98
N SER A 51 5.68 9.53 -3.91
CA SER A 51 4.67 8.68 -4.55
C SER A 51 3.25 8.90 -3.99
N PHE A 52 3.12 9.65 -2.88
CA PHE A 52 1.83 10.05 -2.30
C PHE A 52 1.45 11.51 -2.60
N ALA A 53 2.29 12.28 -3.33
CA ALA A 53 2.12 13.73 -3.47
C ALA A 53 0.75 14.14 -4.07
N ASN A 54 0.18 13.30 -4.93
CA ASN A 54 -1.09 13.55 -5.62
C ASN A 54 -2.31 12.94 -4.90
N LEU A 55 -2.16 12.39 -3.70
CA LEU A 55 -3.15 11.52 -3.06
C LEU A 55 -3.71 12.13 -1.77
N LYS A 56 -3.98 13.45 -1.82
CA LYS A 56 -4.29 14.28 -0.66
C LYS A 56 -5.64 13.96 0.01
N ASN A 57 -6.57 13.36 -0.72
CA ASN A 57 -7.93 13.10 -0.25
C ASN A 57 -8.23 11.61 -0.07
N ILE A 58 -7.21 10.76 -0.15
CA ILE A 58 -7.42 9.33 0.07
C ILE A 58 -7.48 9.04 1.55
N HIS A 59 -8.60 8.49 1.99
CA HIS A 59 -8.84 8.13 3.39
C HIS A 59 -9.41 6.72 3.49
N SER A 60 -9.03 5.99 4.53
CA SER A 60 -9.61 4.68 4.84
C SER A 60 -11.13 4.80 5.03
N MET A 61 -11.90 3.90 4.42
CA MET A 61 -13.33 3.81 4.72
C MET A 61 -13.60 2.97 5.98
N GLY A 62 -12.64 2.11 6.37
CA GLY A 62 -12.76 1.26 7.56
C GLY A 62 -13.89 0.23 7.50
N ILE A 63 -14.42 -0.03 6.30
CA ILE A 63 -15.55 -0.94 6.05
C ILE A 63 -15.06 -2.39 6.15
N TRP A 64 -13.82 -2.64 5.73
CA TRP A 64 -13.19 -3.96 5.67
C TRP A 64 -12.18 -4.20 6.80
N GLY A 65 -11.92 -3.20 7.65
CA GLY A 65 -10.90 -3.23 8.71
C GLY A 65 -11.25 -4.05 9.97
N LYS A 66 -12.46 -4.61 10.09
CA LYS A 66 -12.80 -5.47 11.24
C LYS A 66 -12.40 -6.92 10.98
N GLY A 67 -11.16 -7.26 11.36
CA GLY A 67 -10.69 -8.65 11.42
C GLY A 67 -9.92 -9.12 10.19
N ASN A 68 -9.48 -8.22 9.32
CA ASN A 68 -8.57 -8.57 8.26
C ASN A 68 -7.14 -8.74 8.79
N VAL A 69 -6.41 -9.69 8.19
CA VAL A 69 -5.02 -9.92 8.57
C VAL A 69 -4.17 -8.99 7.71
N PHE A 70 -3.94 -7.80 8.23
CA PHE A 70 -3.09 -6.78 7.64
C PHE A 70 -1.82 -6.64 8.50
N GLY A 71 -0.66 -6.77 7.86
CA GLY A 71 0.59 -6.57 8.57
C GLY A 71 1.81 -7.14 7.86
N MET A 72 2.96 -6.65 8.27
CA MET A 72 4.25 -7.22 7.88
C MET A 72 4.55 -8.47 8.72
N THR A 73 4.94 -9.55 8.07
CA THR A 73 5.44 -10.77 8.70
C THR A 73 6.91 -10.97 8.38
N ASN A 74 7.58 -11.91 9.05
CA ASN A 74 8.94 -12.30 8.69
C ASN A 74 9.06 -12.93 7.29
N ARG A 75 7.93 -13.23 6.62
CA ARG A 75 7.85 -13.75 5.24
C ARG A 75 7.38 -12.71 4.22
N GLY A 76 7.11 -11.47 4.66
CA GLY A 76 6.57 -10.41 3.82
C GLY A 76 5.16 -9.97 4.24
N ILE A 77 4.47 -9.29 3.34
CA ILE A 77 3.18 -8.66 3.64
C ILE A 77 2.07 -9.69 3.59
N ARG A 78 1.25 -9.71 4.64
CA ARG A 78 -0.04 -10.39 4.64
C ARG A 78 -1.14 -9.34 4.54
N VAL A 79 -2.00 -9.51 3.55
CA VAL A 79 -3.14 -8.62 3.27
C VAL A 79 -4.23 -9.41 2.58
N LYS A 80 -5.49 -8.97 2.73
CA LYS A 80 -6.65 -9.47 2.00
C LYS A 80 -7.25 -8.35 1.17
N PHE A 81 -7.52 -8.61 -0.10
CA PHE A 81 -8.15 -7.68 -1.02
C PHE A 81 -9.41 -8.30 -1.63
N TYR A 82 -10.37 -7.44 -1.96
CA TYR A 82 -11.42 -7.81 -2.89
C TYR A 82 -10.85 -7.72 -4.30
N ILE A 83 -10.77 -8.85 -5.00
CA ILE A 83 -10.22 -8.92 -6.35
C ILE A 83 -11.32 -9.09 -7.40
N ILE A 84 -11.18 -8.39 -8.51
CA ILE A 84 -12.12 -8.43 -9.64
C ILE A 84 -11.33 -8.88 -10.88
N PRO A 85 -11.78 -9.93 -11.59
CA PRO A 85 -11.11 -10.36 -12.82
C PRO A 85 -11.23 -9.27 -13.90
N THR A 86 -10.14 -9.03 -14.62
CA THR A 86 -10.05 -8.02 -15.67
C THR A 86 -9.73 -8.70 -17.00
N GLY A 87 -10.71 -8.74 -17.91
CA GLY A 87 -10.59 -9.33 -19.25
C GLY A 87 -11.11 -10.76 -19.36
N GLU A 88 -11.25 -11.25 -20.60
CA GLU A 88 -11.76 -12.60 -20.91
C GLU A 88 -10.78 -13.70 -20.46
N ASP A 89 -9.48 -13.39 -20.43
CA ASP A 89 -8.39 -14.35 -20.25
C ASP A 89 -8.15 -14.79 -18.79
N SER A 90 -8.97 -14.34 -17.82
CA SER A 90 -8.97 -14.75 -16.39
C SER A 90 -7.62 -14.70 -15.64
N ARG A 91 -6.56 -14.12 -16.22
CA ARG A 91 -5.21 -14.06 -15.64
C ARG A 91 -4.87 -12.74 -14.97
N ASN A 92 -5.64 -11.69 -15.24
CA ASN A 92 -5.46 -10.38 -14.63
C ASN A 92 -6.55 -10.11 -13.62
N PHE A 93 -6.16 -9.59 -12.47
CA PHE A 93 -7.07 -9.22 -11.39
C PHE A 93 -6.74 -7.81 -10.93
N VAL A 94 -7.78 -7.04 -10.63
CA VAL A 94 -7.66 -5.74 -9.98
C VAL A 94 -8.11 -5.89 -8.54
N ALA A 95 -7.29 -5.41 -7.60
CA ALA A 95 -7.65 -5.31 -6.19
C ALA A 95 -8.35 -3.98 -5.93
N SER A 96 -9.53 -4.02 -5.33
CA SER A 96 -10.17 -2.84 -4.74
C SER A 96 -9.58 -2.60 -3.35
N LEU A 97 -9.25 -1.34 -3.04
CA LEU A 97 -8.73 -0.91 -1.76
C LEU A 97 -9.85 -0.30 -0.91
N ASP A 98 -9.83 -0.54 0.41
CA ASP A 98 -10.81 0.01 1.38
C ASP A 98 -10.59 1.51 1.66
N CYS A 99 -10.52 2.33 0.61
CA CYS A 99 -10.29 3.76 0.74
C CYS A 99 -11.13 4.56 -0.27
N SER A 100 -11.58 5.74 0.14
CA SER A 100 -12.29 6.70 -0.71
C SER A 100 -11.37 7.85 -1.12
N ILE A 101 -11.68 8.48 -2.25
CA ILE A 101 -11.03 9.71 -2.78
C ILE A 101 -11.90 10.92 -2.43
#